data_AF-A0A3Q3WQI1-F1
#
_entry.id   AF-A0A3Q3WQI1-F1
#
_cell.length_a   1.000
_cell.length_b   1.000
_cell.length_c   1.000
_cell.angle_alpha   90.00
_cell.angle_beta   90.00
_cell.angle_gamma   90.00
#
_symmetry.space_group_name_H-M   'P 1'
#
loop_
_entity.id
_entity.type
_entity.pdbx_description
1 polymer ?
#
loop_
_entity_poly.entity_id
_entity_poly.type
_entity_poly.pdbx_seq_one_letter_code
_entity_poly.pdbx_strand_id
1 'polypeptide(L)'
;MVQKSRNGGVFPAAQADQKKLKVGFVGLEAGGTESSRDGALLIAGGEDGPRRQRSSISGGKKPPKRNALYRRLQNFLYNVLERPRGWAFVYHAYVFLLVFSCLVLSVFSTIREYEKSSEDALYILEVVTIVVFGVEYMVRIWAAGCCCRYRGWRGRLKFARKPFCVIDIMVLIASISVLAAGTQGNVFATSAIRSLRFLQILRMIRMDRRGGTWKLLGSVVYAHSKELITAWYIGFLCLILASFLVYLAEKEDNKQFETYADALWWGLITLTTIGYGDKFPITWNGRLLAATFTLIGVSFFALPAGILGSGFALKVQEQHRQKHFEKRRNPAAGLIQAAWRVYATNLSRSDLTSTWDYYERTVSVPMYSLCARLG
;
A
#
# COMPACT_ATOMS: atom_id res chain seq x y z
N MET A 1 14.48 -6.20 -68.27
CA MET A 1 15.95 -6.26 -68.12
C MET A 1 16.35 -5.06 -67.29
N VAL A 2 16.83 -5.25 -66.05
CA VAL A 2 17.70 -4.35 -65.25
C VAL A 2 17.80 -5.00 -63.85
N GLN A 3 19.05 -5.11 -63.39
CA GLN A 3 19.52 -5.98 -62.31
C GLN A 3 19.08 -5.56 -60.91
N LYS A 4 18.87 -6.56 -60.05
CA LYS A 4 18.75 -6.44 -58.60
C LYS A 4 20.15 -6.30 -58.00
N SER A 5 20.46 -5.15 -57.39
CA SER A 5 21.71 -4.96 -56.64
C SER A 5 21.53 -5.42 -55.19
N ARG A 6 22.41 -6.34 -54.75
CA ARG A 6 22.63 -6.78 -53.37
C ARG A 6 23.55 -5.76 -52.70
N ASN A 7 23.12 -5.22 -51.56
CA ASN A 7 23.92 -4.85 -50.36
C ASN A 7 23.24 -3.68 -49.63
N GLY A 8 22.43 -3.99 -48.62
CA GLY A 8 21.89 -3.02 -47.67
C GLY A 8 22.84 -2.82 -46.49
N GLY A 9 23.88 -2.01 -46.68
CA GLY A 9 24.67 -1.44 -45.59
C GLY A 9 24.02 -0.13 -45.14
N VAL A 10 23.63 -0.05 -43.86
CA VAL A 10 23.05 1.15 -43.26
C VAL A 10 24.17 2.05 -42.77
N PHE A 11 24.34 3.22 -43.39
CA PHE A 11 25.07 4.35 -42.80
C PHE A 11 24.08 5.21 -41.99
N PRO A 12 24.44 5.73 -40.80
CA PRO A 12 23.57 6.60 -40.03
C PRO A 12 23.57 8.02 -40.57
N ALA A 13 22.38 8.61 -40.69
CA ALA A 13 22.18 10.01 -41.03
C ALA A 13 22.51 10.94 -39.85
N ALA A 14 22.94 12.15 -40.22
CA ALA A 14 23.55 13.19 -39.41
C ALA A 14 22.69 13.73 -38.24
N GLN A 15 23.41 14.20 -37.21
CA GLN A 15 22.90 14.97 -36.07
C GLN A 15 22.15 16.23 -36.52
N ALA A 16 20.88 16.33 -36.13
CA ALA A 16 20.17 17.59 -36.04
C ALA A 16 19.94 17.93 -34.55
N ASP A 17 20.34 19.14 -34.19
CA ASP A 17 20.24 19.75 -32.87
C ASP A 17 18.84 19.64 -32.25
N GLN A 18 18.72 18.86 -31.17
CA GLN A 18 17.71 19.10 -30.14
C GLN A 18 18.42 19.56 -28.87
N LYS A 19 18.30 20.86 -28.59
CA LYS A 19 18.59 21.47 -27.29
C LYS A 19 17.88 20.68 -26.19
N LYS A 20 18.65 19.87 -25.46
CA LYS A 20 18.21 19.26 -24.19
C LYS A 20 17.98 20.38 -23.17
N LEU A 21 16.72 20.68 -22.89
CA LEU A 21 16.33 21.30 -21.62
C LEU A 21 16.74 20.34 -20.49
N LYS A 22 17.81 20.68 -19.76
CA LYS A 22 18.17 20.06 -18.49
C LYS A 22 17.09 20.42 -17.46
N VAL A 23 16.05 19.60 -17.37
CA VAL A 23 15.20 19.56 -16.17
C VAL A 23 15.91 18.61 -15.21
N GLY A 24 16.40 19.15 -14.10
CA GLY A 24 17.04 18.37 -13.03
C GLY A 24 16.07 17.30 -12.53
N PHE A 25 16.28 16.07 -12.99
CA PHE A 25 15.60 14.89 -12.50
C PHE A 25 16.24 14.55 -11.15
N VAL A 26 15.64 15.06 -10.06
CA VAL A 26 15.91 14.54 -8.72
C VAL A 26 15.36 13.12 -8.73
N GLY A 27 16.27 12.16 -8.86
CA GLY A 27 15.97 10.74 -8.90
C GLY A 27 15.20 10.33 -7.65
N LEU A 28 13.91 10.05 -7.85
CA LEU A 28 13.16 9.19 -6.96
C LEU A 28 13.70 7.78 -7.11
N GLU A 29 14.41 7.32 -6.08
CA GLU A 29 14.68 5.91 -5.93
C GLU A 29 13.35 5.15 -5.98
N ALA A 30 13.16 4.39 -7.05
CA ALA A 30 12.23 3.29 -7.06
C ALA A 30 12.65 2.37 -5.90
N GLY A 31 11.74 2.16 -4.94
CA GLY A 31 11.93 1.25 -3.81
C GLY A 31 12.15 -0.19 -4.28
N GLY A 32 13.36 -0.46 -4.76
CA GLY A 32 13.95 -1.76 -4.88
C GLY A 32 14.23 -2.27 -3.48
N THR A 33 13.93 -3.54 -3.28
CA THR A 33 14.36 -4.31 -2.12
C THR A 33 15.84 -4.03 -1.80
N GLU A 34 16.11 -3.36 -0.66
CA GLU A 34 17.44 -3.23 -0.06
C GLU A 34 18.02 -4.62 0.26
N SER A 35 18.65 -5.24 -0.73
CA SER A 35 19.40 -6.48 -0.59
C SER A 35 20.67 -6.46 -1.44
N SER A 36 21.22 -5.28 -1.75
CA SER A 36 22.38 -5.20 -2.63
C SER A 36 23.23 -3.96 -2.39
N ARG A 37 23.69 -3.75 -1.15
CA ARG A 37 24.76 -2.78 -0.87
C ARG A 37 26.03 -3.35 -0.22
N ASP A 38 26.06 -4.62 0.14
CA ASP A 38 27.25 -5.21 0.80
C ASP A 38 28.13 -6.06 -0.13
N GLY A 39 27.72 -6.27 -1.40
CA GLY A 39 28.43 -7.19 -2.32
C GLY A 39 29.56 -6.57 -3.16
N ALA A 40 29.69 -5.24 -3.19
CA ALA A 40 30.58 -4.55 -4.12
C ALA A 40 31.87 -3.99 -3.48
N LEU A 41 32.09 -4.20 -2.18
CA LEU A 41 33.24 -3.65 -1.44
C LEU A 41 34.29 -4.70 -1.06
N LEU A 42 34.38 -5.81 -1.81
CA LEU A 42 35.37 -6.88 -1.56
C LEU A 42 36.32 -7.13 -2.74
N ILE A 43 36.35 -6.23 -3.74
CA ILE A 43 37.30 -6.30 -4.85
C ILE A 43 38.09 -4.99 -4.91
N ALA A 44 38.92 -4.78 -3.89
CA ALA A 44 40.05 -3.86 -3.96
C ALA A 44 41.16 -4.48 -3.10
N GLY A 45 42.27 -4.85 -3.75
CA GLY A 45 43.39 -5.53 -3.12
C GLY A 45 44.16 -4.64 -2.14
N GLY A 46 44.84 -5.29 -1.20
CA GLY A 46 45.75 -4.66 -0.25
C GLY A 46 46.28 -5.64 0.80
N GLU A 47 47.39 -6.29 0.45
CA GLU A 47 48.54 -6.72 1.27
C GLU A 47 48.41 -7.60 2.53
N ASP A 48 49.50 -8.36 2.72
CA ASP A 48 49.72 -9.50 3.61
C ASP A 48 49.49 -9.26 5.11
N GLY A 49 48.86 -10.24 5.77
CA GLY A 49 48.75 -10.37 7.23
C GLY A 49 48.31 -11.77 7.64
N PRO A 50 48.72 -12.28 8.83
CA PRO A 50 48.76 -13.72 9.09
C PRO A 50 47.36 -14.34 9.18
N ARG A 51 47.17 -15.44 8.44
CA ARG A 51 45.95 -16.26 8.40
C ARG A 51 45.57 -16.72 9.81
N ARG A 52 44.49 -16.14 10.36
CA ARG A 52 43.78 -16.70 11.52
C ARG A 52 42.98 -17.92 11.07
N GLN A 53 43.52 -19.11 11.33
CA GLN A 53 42.87 -20.39 11.14
C GLN A 53 41.61 -20.43 12.06
N ARG A 54 40.42 -20.23 11.50
CA ARG A 54 39.17 -20.52 12.20
C ARG A 54 38.99 -22.02 12.22
N SER A 55 39.29 -22.64 13.36
CA SER A 55 38.93 -24.02 13.65
C SER A 55 37.43 -24.22 13.45
N SER A 56 37.08 -25.14 12.56
CA SER A 56 35.73 -25.63 12.35
C SER A 56 35.32 -26.43 13.59
N ILE A 57 34.60 -25.80 14.51
CA ILE A 57 33.86 -26.51 15.55
C ILE A 57 32.69 -27.22 14.87
N SER A 58 33.00 -28.42 14.36
CA SER A 58 32.04 -29.46 14.03
C SER A 58 31.37 -29.91 15.32
N GLY A 59 30.19 -29.35 15.61
CA GLY A 59 29.46 -29.65 16.84
C GLY A 59 28.10 -28.97 16.93
N GLY A 60 27.45 -28.70 15.80
CA GLY A 60 26.12 -28.10 15.80
C GLY A 60 25.03 -29.15 16.03
N LYS A 61 24.50 -29.24 17.26
CA LYS A 61 23.29 -30.01 17.58
C LYS A 61 22.21 -29.75 16.51
N LYS A 62 21.66 -30.82 15.91
CA LYS A 62 20.54 -30.75 14.97
C LYS A 62 19.44 -29.88 15.59
N PRO A 63 18.88 -28.87 14.88
CA PRO A 63 17.76 -28.11 15.41
C PRO A 63 16.61 -29.08 15.68
N PRO A 64 16.01 -29.10 16.88
CA PRO A 64 14.99 -30.09 17.23
C PRO A 64 13.82 -29.98 16.26
N LYS A 65 13.32 -31.12 15.76
CA LYS A 65 12.25 -31.21 14.73
C LYS A 65 11.00 -30.37 15.06
N ARG A 66 10.69 -30.14 16.35
CA ARG A 66 9.62 -29.24 16.83
C ARG A 66 9.75 -27.81 16.31
N ASN A 67 10.98 -27.34 16.08
CA ASN A 67 11.27 -26.01 15.55
C ASN A 67 10.97 -25.87 14.05
N ALA A 68 10.84 -26.97 13.30
CA ALA A 68 10.52 -26.94 11.88
C ALA A 68 9.01 -26.74 11.65
N LEU A 69 8.17 -27.51 12.35
CA LEU A 69 6.72 -27.34 12.32
C LEU A 69 6.30 -25.97 12.84
N TYR A 70 6.88 -25.54 13.96
CA TYR A 70 6.66 -24.20 14.52
C TYR A 70 6.95 -23.10 13.48
N ARG A 71 8.09 -23.16 12.80
CA ARG A 71 8.46 -22.17 11.78
C ARG A 71 7.59 -22.23 10.53
N ARG A 72 7.18 -23.43 10.11
CA ARG A 72 6.24 -23.61 9.00
C ARG A 72 4.89 -22.98 9.32
N LEU A 73 4.34 -23.25 10.50
CA LEU A 73 3.09 -22.66 10.97
C LEU A 73 3.18 -21.14 11.09
N GLN A 74 4.28 -20.63 11.67
CA GLN A 74 4.53 -19.19 11.81
C GLN A 74 4.59 -18.48 10.46
N ASN A 75 5.29 -19.06 9.47
CA ASN A 75 5.36 -18.52 8.12
C ASN A 75 4.01 -18.64 7.38
N PHE A 76 3.29 -19.74 7.57
CA PHE A 76 1.95 -19.93 6.99
C PHE A 76 0.99 -18.86 7.49
N LEU A 77 0.87 -18.69 8.82
CA LEU A 77 0.00 -17.67 9.44
C LEU A 77 0.42 -16.25 9.05
N TYR A 78 1.72 -15.97 8.99
CA TYR A 78 2.21 -14.67 8.52
C TYR A 78 1.79 -14.41 7.06
N ASN A 79 1.89 -15.40 6.18
CA ASN A 79 1.46 -15.26 4.81
C ASN A 79 -0.06 -15.11 4.69
N VAL A 80 -0.87 -15.84 5.47
CA VAL A 80 -2.33 -15.67 5.46
C VAL A 80 -2.74 -14.27 5.94
N LEU A 81 -2.14 -13.78 7.02
CA LEU A 81 -2.51 -12.50 7.66
C LEU A 81 -1.94 -11.26 6.95
N GLU A 82 -0.70 -11.31 6.45
CA GLU A 82 -0.04 -10.16 5.81
C GLU A 82 -0.11 -10.23 4.28
N ARG A 83 -0.25 -11.44 3.71
CA ARG A 83 -0.14 -11.70 2.27
C ARG A 83 -1.25 -12.62 1.73
N PRO A 84 -2.52 -12.18 1.81
CA PRO A 84 -3.61 -13.02 1.35
C PRO A 84 -3.41 -13.45 -0.10
N ARG A 85 -3.41 -14.77 -0.30
CA ARG A 85 -3.46 -15.45 -1.60
C ARG A 85 -4.43 -16.61 -1.49
N GLY A 86 -5.21 -16.86 -2.55
CA GLY A 86 -6.21 -17.93 -2.58
C GLY A 86 -7.21 -17.83 -1.42
N TRP A 87 -7.39 -18.93 -0.68
CA TRP A 87 -8.37 -19.08 0.41
C TRP A 87 -8.21 -18.11 1.59
N ALA A 88 -7.04 -17.49 1.75
CA ALA A 88 -6.85 -16.45 2.78
C ALA A 88 -7.84 -15.28 2.60
N PHE A 89 -8.31 -15.02 1.37
CA PHE A 89 -9.28 -13.97 1.09
C PHE A 89 -10.59 -14.15 1.87
N VAL A 90 -11.02 -15.39 2.11
CA VAL A 90 -12.26 -15.69 2.87
C VAL A 90 -12.18 -15.14 4.29
N TYR A 91 -11.03 -15.29 4.95
CA TYR A 91 -10.82 -14.72 6.29
C TYR A 91 -10.88 -13.19 6.29
N HIS A 92 -10.21 -12.54 5.33
CA HIS A 92 -10.24 -11.07 5.25
C HIS A 92 -11.64 -10.55 4.89
N ALA A 93 -12.38 -11.26 4.02
CA ALA A 93 -13.77 -10.95 3.70
C ALA A 93 -14.68 -11.11 4.93
N TYR A 94 -14.49 -12.16 5.75
CA TYR A 94 -15.22 -12.32 7.00
C TYR A 94 -14.94 -11.17 7.97
N VAL A 95 -13.65 -10.81 8.19
CA VAL A 95 -13.27 -9.69 9.05
C VAL A 95 -13.84 -8.36 8.52
N PHE A 96 -13.89 -8.18 7.20
CA PHE A 96 -14.52 -7.03 6.57
C PHE A 96 -16.01 -6.97 6.89
N LEU A 97 -16.74 -8.06 6.66
CA LEU A 97 -18.18 -8.13 6.93
C LEU A 97 -18.49 -7.90 8.40
N LEU A 98 -17.65 -8.40 9.31
CA LEU A 98 -17.76 -8.15 10.75
C LEU A 98 -17.61 -6.65 11.09
N VAL A 99 -16.61 -5.96 10.52
CA VAL A 99 -16.44 -4.51 10.75
C VAL A 99 -17.55 -3.72 10.08
N PHE A 100 -17.96 -4.12 8.87
CA PHE A 100 -19.01 -3.48 8.10
C PHE A 100 -20.37 -3.61 8.80
N SER A 101 -20.70 -4.77 9.36
CA SER A 101 -21.93 -4.96 10.12
C SER A 101 -21.98 -4.10 11.38
N CYS A 102 -20.85 -3.95 12.09
CA CYS A 102 -20.75 -2.99 13.19
C CYS A 102 -21.04 -1.56 12.75
N LEU A 103 -20.49 -1.13 11.61
CA LEU A 103 -20.76 0.22 11.09
C LEU A 103 -22.24 0.39 10.75
N VAL A 104 -22.84 -0.59 10.07
CA VAL A 104 -24.26 -0.55 9.70
C VAL A 104 -25.15 -0.49 10.95
N LEU A 105 -24.90 -1.34 11.96
CA LEU A 105 -25.63 -1.27 13.24
C LEU A 105 -25.40 0.05 13.98
N SER A 106 -24.21 0.65 13.85
CA SER A 106 -23.96 1.99 14.39
C SER A 106 -24.83 3.05 13.72
N VAL A 107 -25.12 2.93 12.41
CA VAL A 107 -26.06 3.83 11.74
C VAL A 107 -27.49 3.56 12.22
N PHE A 108 -27.91 2.30 12.34
CA PHE A 108 -29.24 1.95 12.88
C PHE A 108 -29.45 2.45 14.32
N SER A 109 -28.40 2.47 15.14
CA SER A 109 -28.46 3.01 16.49
C SER A 109 -28.73 4.53 16.57
N THR A 110 -28.61 5.26 15.45
CA THR A 110 -28.98 6.68 15.40
C THR A 110 -30.45 6.92 15.09
N ILE A 111 -31.19 5.88 14.69
CA ILE A 111 -32.61 5.93 14.38
C ILE A 111 -33.39 5.61 15.66
N ARG A 112 -34.23 6.55 16.14
CA ARG A 112 -34.90 6.46 17.45
C ARG A 112 -35.77 5.22 17.59
N GLU A 113 -36.36 4.77 16.49
CA GLU A 113 -37.23 3.60 16.41
C GLU A 113 -36.47 2.28 16.67
N TYR A 114 -35.18 2.22 16.34
CA TYR A 114 -34.36 1.01 16.45
C TYR A 114 -33.23 1.12 17.49
N GLU A 115 -33.15 2.24 18.22
CA GLU A 115 -32.05 2.58 19.13
C GLU A 115 -31.80 1.45 20.13
N LYS A 116 -32.80 1.08 20.93
CA LYS A 116 -32.63 0.10 22.03
C LYS A 116 -32.17 -1.27 21.54
N SER A 117 -32.81 -1.83 20.50
CA SER A 117 -32.45 -3.13 19.96
C SER A 117 -31.08 -3.12 19.26
N SER A 118 -30.73 -2.00 18.62
CA SER A 118 -29.46 -1.86 17.91
C SER A 118 -28.30 -1.65 18.88
N GLU A 119 -28.51 -0.96 19.99
CA GLU A 119 -27.49 -0.75 21.03
C GLU A 119 -27.09 -2.05 21.71
N ASP A 120 -28.05 -2.92 22.05
CA ASP A 120 -27.77 -4.24 22.63
C ASP A 120 -26.96 -5.12 21.66
N ALA A 121 -27.37 -5.17 20.39
CA ALA A 121 -26.67 -5.93 19.35
C ALA A 121 -25.27 -5.36 19.06
N LEU A 122 -25.13 -4.03 19.07
CA LEU A 122 -23.87 -3.33 18.85
C LEU A 122 -22.89 -3.60 19.99
N TYR A 123 -23.35 -3.60 21.25
CA TYR A 123 -22.52 -3.95 22.39
C TYR A 123 -21.95 -5.36 22.25
N ILE A 124 -22.79 -6.35 21.90
CA ILE A 124 -22.35 -7.74 21.69
C ILE A 124 -21.32 -7.81 20.57
N LEU A 125 -21.59 -7.19 19.41
CA LEU A 125 -20.65 -7.18 18.30
C LEU A 125 -19.35 -6.46 18.65
N GLU A 126 -19.41 -5.37 19.42
CA GLU A 126 -18.22 -4.63 19.83
C GLU A 126 -17.30 -5.50 20.69
N VAL A 127 -17.86 -6.20 21.68
CA VAL A 127 -17.09 -7.18 22.48
C VAL A 127 -16.48 -8.25 21.59
N VAL A 128 -17.26 -8.85 20.68
CA VAL A 128 -16.76 -9.86 19.73
C VAL A 128 -15.62 -9.30 18.87
N THR A 129 -15.77 -8.09 18.34
CA THR A 129 -14.74 -7.47 17.48
C THR A 129 -13.46 -7.15 18.25
N ILE A 130 -13.55 -6.67 19.49
CA ILE A 130 -12.39 -6.43 20.36
C ILE A 130 -11.63 -7.74 20.59
N VAL A 131 -12.33 -8.83 20.91
CA VAL A 131 -11.70 -10.14 21.12
C VAL A 131 -11.04 -10.64 19.82
N VAL A 132 -11.77 -10.63 18.70
CA VAL A 132 -11.25 -11.09 17.41
C VAL A 132 -10.01 -10.28 16.99
N PHE A 133 -10.03 -8.95 17.16
CA PHE A 133 -8.90 -8.10 16.75
C PHE A 133 -7.73 -8.13 17.73
N GLY A 134 -8.00 -8.27 19.03
CA GLY A 134 -6.96 -8.49 20.04
C GLY A 134 -6.20 -9.79 19.77
N VAL A 135 -6.91 -10.88 19.52
CA VAL A 135 -6.31 -12.17 19.16
C VAL A 135 -5.57 -12.06 17.83
N GLU A 136 -6.18 -11.45 16.80
CA GLU A 136 -5.53 -11.26 15.51
C GLU A 136 -4.23 -10.47 15.63
N TYR A 137 -4.21 -9.37 16.39
CA TYR A 137 -3.03 -8.54 16.63
C TYR A 137 -1.91 -9.33 17.33
N MET A 138 -2.26 -10.10 18.37
CA MET A 138 -1.33 -10.97 19.09
C MET A 138 -0.71 -12.03 18.15
N VAL A 139 -1.56 -12.75 17.39
CA VAL A 139 -1.12 -13.77 16.43
C VAL A 139 -0.25 -13.13 15.34
N ARG A 140 -0.57 -11.92 14.86
CA ARG A 140 0.20 -11.21 13.83
C ARG A 140 1.60 -10.83 14.33
N ILE A 141 1.74 -10.27 15.53
CA ILE A 141 3.05 -9.96 16.12
C ILE A 141 3.87 -11.23 16.32
N TRP A 142 3.24 -12.29 16.81
CA TRP A 142 3.91 -13.57 17.00
C TRP A 142 4.37 -14.16 15.66
N ALA A 143 3.50 -14.16 14.64
CA ALA A 143 3.77 -14.67 13.30
C ALA A 143 4.87 -13.88 12.57
N ALA A 144 4.97 -12.56 12.79
CA ALA A 144 6.02 -11.72 12.21
C ALA A 144 7.45 -12.18 12.53
N GLY A 145 7.64 -12.94 13.62
CA GLY A 145 8.92 -13.54 13.96
C GLY A 145 9.44 -14.61 12.98
N CYS A 146 8.67 -15.01 11.96
CA CYS A 146 9.16 -15.88 10.89
C CYS A 146 10.18 -15.19 9.98
N CYS A 147 10.11 -13.86 9.86
CA CYS A 147 11.05 -13.08 9.08
C CYS A 147 12.33 -12.83 9.88
N CYS A 148 13.49 -13.08 9.25
CA CYS A 148 14.80 -12.86 9.86
C CYS A 148 14.98 -11.41 10.38
N ARG A 149 14.37 -10.43 9.70
CA ARG A 149 14.39 -8.98 10.06
C ARG A 149 13.65 -8.65 11.36
N TYR A 150 12.68 -9.47 11.78
CA TYR A 150 11.83 -9.22 12.95
C TYR A 150 12.02 -10.27 14.05
N ARG A 151 13.17 -10.95 14.04
CA ARG A 151 13.48 -12.01 15.02
C ARG A 151 13.83 -11.40 16.38
N GLY A 152 13.37 -12.07 17.45
CA GLY A 152 13.57 -11.62 18.84
C GLY A 152 12.66 -10.44 19.25
N TRP A 153 12.78 -10.01 20.50
CA TRP A 153 11.93 -8.94 21.07
C TRP A 153 12.11 -7.59 20.36
N ARG A 154 13.37 -7.18 20.12
CA ARG A 154 13.69 -5.93 19.40
C ARG A 154 13.14 -5.93 17.96
N GLY A 155 13.19 -7.09 17.29
CA GLY A 155 12.64 -7.26 15.94
C GLY A 155 11.11 -7.15 15.92
N ARG A 156 10.42 -7.75 16.89
CA ARG A 156 8.96 -7.65 17.03
C ARG A 156 8.50 -6.22 17.36
N LEU A 157 9.21 -5.52 18.24
CA LEU A 157 8.91 -4.11 18.54
C LEU A 157 9.09 -3.22 17.30
N LYS A 158 10.10 -3.49 16.48
CA LYS A 158 10.28 -2.81 15.19
C LYS A 158 9.12 -3.07 14.22
N PHE A 159 8.49 -4.24 14.27
CA PHE A 159 7.29 -4.53 13.50
C PHE A 159 6.06 -3.77 14.03
N ALA A 160 5.88 -3.73 15.35
CA ALA A 160 4.75 -3.03 15.99
C ALA A 160 4.75 -1.51 15.72
N ARG A 161 5.93 -0.90 15.49
CA ARG A 161 6.07 0.53 15.14
C ARG A 161 5.68 0.89 13.70
N LYS A 162 5.24 -0.06 12.87
CA LYS A 162 4.70 0.26 11.54
C LYS A 162 3.39 1.06 11.69
N PRO A 163 3.12 2.05 10.82
CA PRO A 163 1.97 2.96 10.99
C PRO A 163 0.64 2.21 11.09
N PHE A 164 0.39 1.22 10.24
CA PHE A 164 -0.85 0.42 10.31
C PHE A 164 -0.95 -0.46 11.57
N CYS A 165 0.18 -0.96 12.10
CA CYS A 165 0.18 -1.69 13.37
C CYS A 165 -0.07 -0.76 14.56
N VAL A 166 0.40 0.49 14.49
CA VAL A 166 0.13 1.53 15.49
C VAL A 166 -1.34 1.94 15.46
N ILE A 167 -1.93 2.11 14.27
CA ILE A 167 -3.37 2.41 14.13
C ILE A 167 -4.20 1.26 14.73
N ASP A 168 -3.86 -0.01 14.44
CA ASP A 168 -4.63 -1.17 14.94
C ASP A 168 -4.60 -1.24 16.48
N ILE A 169 -3.44 -1.03 17.12
CA ILE A 169 -3.36 -1.03 18.59
C ILE A 169 -4.03 0.20 19.21
N MET A 170 -3.93 1.38 18.58
CA MET A 170 -4.61 2.59 19.04
C MET A 170 -6.13 2.41 19.02
N VAL A 171 -6.67 1.84 17.94
CA VAL A 171 -8.09 1.54 17.80
C VAL A 171 -8.53 0.46 18.80
N LEU A 172 -7.71 -0.58 19.02
CA LEU A 172 -8.00 -1.61 20.00
C LEU A 172 -8.05 -1.04 21.44
N ILE A 173 -7.06 -0.23 21.82
CA ILE A 173 -7.02 0.44 23.14
C ILE A 173 -8.23 1.35 23.31
N ALA A 174 -8.53 2.20 22.31
CA ALA A 174 -9.68 3.08 22.37
C ALA A 174 -10.99 2.30 22.56
N SER A 175 -11.16 1.19 21.84
CA SER A 175 -12.36 0.33 21.94
C SER A 175 -12.49 -0.33 23.33
N ILE A 176 -11.39 -0.78 23.91
CA ILE A 176 -11.37 -1.34 25.28
C ILE A 176 -11.71 -0.25 26.30
N SER A 177 -11.16 0.96 26.15
CA SER A 177 -11.45 2.09 27.04
C SER A 177 -12.93 2.49 27.00
N VAL A 178 -13.57 2.45 25.83
CA VAL A 178 -15.00 2.71 25.67
C VAL A 178 -15.82 1.70 26.46
N LEU A 179 -15.50 0.41 26.27
CA LEU A 179 -16.21 -0.69 26.92
C LEU A 179 -16.07 -0.61 28.45
N ALA A 180 -14.85 -0.34 28.94
CA ALA A 180 -14.58 -0.18 30.37
C ALA A 180 -15.37 1.00 30.98
N ALA A 181 -15.41 2.15 30.30
CA ALA A 181 -16.15 3.31 30.76
C ALA A 181 -17.68 3.08 30.78
N GLY A 182 -18.23 2.32 29.83
CA GLY A 182 -19.65 1.99 29.78
C GLY A 182 -20.13 1.12 30.95
N THR A 183 -19.27 0.23 31.46
CA THR A 183 -19.63 -0.63 32.60
C THR A 183 -19.76 0.11 33.94
N GLN A 184 -19.15 1.29 34.09
CA GLN A 184 -19.18 2.05 35.35
C GLN A 184 -20.40 2.99 35.49
N GLY A 185 -21.37 2.94 34.58
CA GLY A 185 -22.64 3.67 34.68
C GLY A 185 -22.49 5.20 34.72
N ASN A 186 -21.32 5.73 34.38
CA ASN A 186 -21.04 7.16 34.47
C ASN A 186 -21.79 7.89 33.34
N VAL A 187 -22.60 8.90 33.65
CA VAL A 187 -23.50 9.59 32.68
C VAL A 187 -22.72 10.27 31.54
N PHE A 188 -21.46 10.64 31.80
CA PHE A 188 -20.51 11.09 30.77
C PHE A 188 -20.10 9.98 29.80
N ALA A 189 -20.11 8.71 30.23
CA ALA A 189 -19.80 7.56 29.40
C ALA A 189 -20.84 7.40 28.29
N THR A 190 -22.13 7.67 28.52
CA THR A 190 -23.17 7.53 27.48
C THR A 190 -22.94 8.48 26.29
N SER A 191 -22.54 9.73 26.56
CA SER A 191 -22.20 10.72 25.52
C SER A 191 -20.86 10.39 24.82
N ALA A 192 -19.87 9.95 25.59
CA ALA A 192 -18.57 9.52 25.05
C ALA A 192 -18.69 8.26 24.17
N ILE A 193 -19.48 7.26 24.58
CA ILE A 193 -19.77 6.03 23.81
C ILE A 193 -20.35 6.40 22.45
N ARG A 194 -21.29 7.35 22.38
CA ARG A 194 -21.89 7.80 21.12
C ARG A 194 -20.87 8.43 20.17
N SER A 195 -19.94 9.23 20.70
CA SER A 195 -18.89 9.89 19.90
C SER A 195 -17.78 8.93 19.48
N LEU A 196 -17.51 7.91 20.30
CA LEU A 196 -16.49 6.89 20.02
C LEU A 196 -16.96 5.87 18.97
N ARG A 197 -18.27 5.82 18.64
CA ARG A 197 -18.79 5.10 17.46
C ARG A 197 -18.10 5.58 16.17
N PHE A 198 -17.71 6.85 16.10
CA PHE A 198 -16.95 7.37 14.95
C PHE A 198 -15.56 6.72 14.80
N LEU A 199 -14.93 6.29 15.90
CA LEU A 199 -13.65 5.55 15.84
C LEU A 199 -13.80 4.18 15.15
N GLN A 200 -15.01 3.64 15.04
CA GLN A 200 -15.26 2.41 14.31
C GLN A 200 -14.96 2.55 12.82
N ILE A 201 -15.10 3.74 12.24
CA ILE A 201 -14.72 4.02 10.85
C ILE A 201 -13.21 3.82 10.66
N LEU A 202 -12.39 4.11 11.68
CA LEU A 202 -10.94 3.85 11.62
C LEU A 202 -10.62 2.34 11.50
N ARG A 203 -11.52 1.44 11.95
CA ARG A 203 -11.37 -0.02 11.78
C ARG A 203 -11.47 -0.47 10.32
N MET A 204 -12.05 0.35 9.43
CA MET A 204 -12.04 0.08 7.97
C MET A 204 -10.67 0.39 7.36
N ILE A 205 -9.97 1.42 7.84
CA ILE A 205 -8.69 1.88 7.27
C ILE A 205 -7.62 0.79 7.35
N ARG A 206 -7.61 -0.01 8.43
CA ARG A 206 -6.67 -1.13 8.60
C ARG A 206 -6.88 -2.29 7.62
N MET A 207 -7.96 -2.31 6.84
CA MET A 207 -8.15 -3.29 5.76
C MET A 207 -7.03 -3.18 4.71
N ASP A 208 -6.48 -1.97 4.48
CA ASP A 208 -5.27 -1.78 3.67
C ASP A 208 -3.98 -1.97 4.50
N ARG A 209 -3.74 -3.22 4.91
CA ARG A 209 -2.64 -3.60 5.84
C ARG A 209 -1.25 -3.21 5.37
N ARG A 210 -1.02 -3.12 4.05
CA ARG A 210 0.31 -2.82 3.47
C ARG A 210 0.45 -1.37 2.99
N GLY A 211 -0.63 -0.60 3.04
CA GLY A 211 -0.73 0.68 2.37
C GLY A 211 -0.48 0.56 0.87
N GLY A 212 -0.87 -0.55 0.26
CA GLY A 212 -0.61 -0.80 -1.16
C GLY A 212 -1.38 0.19 -2.02
N THR A 213 -2.64 0.43 -1.66
CA THR A 213 -3.53 1.40 -2.31
C THR A 213 -2.99 2.81 -2.12
N TRP A 214 -2.60 3.17 -0.90
CA TRP A 214 -2.02 4.50 -0.61
C TRP A 214 -0.70 4.76 -1.34
N LYS A 215 0.18 3.74 -1.43
CA LYS A 215 1.42 3.85 -2.21
C LYS A 215 1.15 3.99 -3.70
N LEU A 216 0.18 3.23 -4.22
CA LEU A 216 -0.20 3.29 -5.62
C LEU A 216 -0.76 4.68 -5.95
N LEU A 217 -1.75 5.13 -5.17
CA LEU A 217 -2.39 6.44 -5.28
C LEU A 217 -1.36 7.55 -5.16
N GLY A 218 -0.57 7.57 -4.08
CA GLY A 218 0.46 8.58 -3.88
C GLY A 218 1.49 8.62 -5.00
N SER A 219 1.85 7.47 -5.56
CA SER A 219 2.77 7.42 -6.70
C SER A 219 2.14 7.87 -8.03
N VAL A 220 0.81 7.71 -8.23
CA VAL A 220 0.12 8.30 -9.40
C VAL A 220 -0.03 9.81 -9.22
N VAL A 221 -0.47 10.27 -8.05
CA VAL A 221 -0.60 11.69 -7.70
C VAL A 221 0.75 12.40 -7.83
N TYR A 222 1.83 11.79 -7.35
CA TYR A 222 3.16 12.37 -7.48
C TYR A 222 3.60 12.48 -8.96
N ALA A 223 3.38 11.45 -9.75
CA ALA A 223 3.74 11.44 -11.17
C ALA A 223 3.03 12.55 -11.96
N HIS A 224 1.75 12.79 -11.64
CA HIS A 224 0.91 13.81 -12.28
C HIS A 224 0.73 15.07 -11.43
N SER A 225 1.65 15.33 -10.49
CA SER A 225 1.51 16.41 -9.50
C SER A 225 1.42 17.78 -10.15
N LYS A 226 2.21 18.03 -11.20
CA LYS A 226 2.17 19.31 -11.93
C LYS A 226 0.82 19.54 -12.61
N GLU A 227 0.31 18.54 -13.32
CA GLU A 227 -0.98 18.60 -14.03
C GLU A 227 -2.13 18.81 -13.04
N LEU A 228 -2.11 18.10 -11.90
CA LEU A 228 -3.09 18.25 -10.83
C LEU A 228 -3.05 19.64 -10.19
N ILE A 229 -1.85 20.15 -9.86
CA ILE A 229 -1.70 21.49 -9.26
C ILE A 229 -2.18 22.56 -10.23
N THR A 230 -1.85 22.46 -11.53
CA THR A 230 -2.32 23.41 -12.55
C THR A 230 -3.84 23.39 -12.69
N ALA A 231 -4.47 22.20 -12.72
CA ALA A 231 -5.92 22.08 -12.79
C ALA A 231 -6.61 22.68 -11.55
N TRP A 232 -6.09 22.38 -10.35
CA TRP A 232 -6.60 22.95 -9.09
C TRP A 232 -6.42 24.47 -9.03
N TYR A 233 -5.26 24.98 -9.43
CA TYR A 233 -4.97 26.41 -9.44
C TYR A 233 -5.93 27.17 -10.36
N ILE A 234 -6.08 26.72 -11.62
CA ILE A 234 -6.98 27.38 -12.57
C ILE A 234 -8.44 27.23 -12.15
N GLY A 235 -8.84 26.04 -11.67
CA GLY A 235 -10.19 25.80 -11.15
C GLY A 235 -10.53 26.71 -9.97
N PHE A 236 -9.61 26.85 -9.02
CA PHE A 236 -9.81 27.73 -7.86
C PHE A 236 -9.84 29.21 -8.24
N LEU A 237 -8.98 29.64 -9.17
CA LEU A 237 -9.02 31.01 -9.70
C LEU A 237 -10.36 31.30 -10.38
N CYS A 238 -10.86 30.36 -11.19
CA CYS A 238 -12.17 30.43 -11.83
C CYS A 238 -13.30 30.50 -10.78
N LEU A 239 -13.24 29.67 -9.73
CA LEU A 239 -14.21 29.69 -8.63
C LEU A 239 -14.30 31.05 -7.95
N ILE A 240 -13.16 31.61 -7.55
CA ILE A 240 -13.09 32.92 -6.87
C ILE A 240 -13.62 34.02 -7.79
N LEU A 241 -13.19 34.06 -9.04
CA LEU A 241 -13.56 35.10 -9.99
C LEU A 241 -15.03 35.01 -10.39
N ALA A 242 -15.54 33.81 -10.66
CA ALA A 242 -16.95 33.58 -10.97
C ALA A 242 -17.87 33.97 -9.80
N SER A 243 -17.52 33.53 -8.59
CA SER A 243 -18.30 33.84 -7.39
C SER A 243 -18.32 35.34 -7.10
N PHE A 244 -17.19 36.03 -7.29
CA PHE A 244 -17.10 37.47 -7.08
C PHE A 244 -17.91 38.26 -8.11
N LEU A 245 -17.82 37.91 -9.40
CA LEU A 245 -18.56 38.60 -10.45
C LEU A 245 -20.08 38.36 -10.34
N VAL A 246 -20.50 37.15 -10.02
CA VAL A 246 -21.92 36.84 -9.81
C VAL A 246 -22.44 37.51 -8.54
N TYR A 247 -21.65 37.57 -7.47
CA TYR A 247 -22.00 38.35 -6.28
C TYR A 247 -22.24 39.81 -6.62
N LEU A 248 -21.31 40.47 -7.35
CA LEU A 248 -21.49 41.87 -7.75
C LEU A 248 -22.72 42.07 -8.64
N ALA A 249 -23.05 41.10 -9.50
CA ALA A 249 -24.22 41.18 -10.37
C ALA A 249 -25.56 40.94 -9.64
N GLU A 250 -25.55 40.20 -8.53
CA GLU A 250 -26.77 39.74 -7.85
C GLU A 250 -27.02 40.42 -6.49
N LYS A 251 -26.02 41.08 -5.90
CA LYS A 251 -26.08 41.62 -4.52
C LYS A 251 -27.27 42.56 -4.28
N GLU A 252 -27.64 43.37 -5.26
CA GLU A 252 -28.71 44.38 -5.09
C GLU A 252 -30.11 43.81 -5.33
N ASP A 253 -30.23 42.84 -6.24
CA ASP A 253 -31.52 42.30 -6.70
C ASP A 253 -31.91 40.99 -5.99
N ASN A 254 -30.95 40.26 -5.42
CA ASN A 254 -31.16 38.91 -4.93
C ASN A 254 -30.70 38.71 -3.48
N LYS A 255 -31.67 38.50 -2.58
CA LYS A 255 -31.43 38.19 -1.15
C LYS A 255 -30.71 36.86 -0.93
N GLN A 256 -30.55 36.01 -1.95
CA GLN A 256 -29.77 34.78 -1.83
C GLN A 256 -28.25 35.04 -1.81
N PHE A 257 -27.80 36.21 -2.29
CA PHE A 257 -26.40 36.62 -2.39
C PHE A 257 -26.09 37.82 -1.48
N GLU A 258 -26.46 37.73 -0.20
CA GLU A 258 -26.20 38.80 0.79
C GLU A 258 -24.70 38.99 1.08
N THR A 259 -23.97 37.88 1.19
CA THR A 259 -22.53 37.90 1.46
C THR A 259 -21.73 37.25 0.35
N TYR A 260 -20.45 37.61 0.25
CA TYR A 260 -19.52 36.93 -0.65
C TYR A 260 -19.37 35.43 -0.32
N ALA A 261 -19.55 35.04 0.95
CA ALA A 261 -19.55 33.63 1.35
C ALA A 261 -20.72 32.85 0.72
N ASP A 262 -21.88 33.49 0.55
CA ASP A 262 -23.04 32.88 -0.11
C ASP A 262 -22.78 32.62 -1.59
N ALA A 263 -22.10 33.56 -2.26
CA ALA A 263 -21.68 33.41 -3.64
C ALA A 263 -20.61 32.34 -3.81
N LEU A 264 -19.65 32.23 -2.88
CA LEU A 264 -18.67 31.16 -2.87
C LEU A 264 -19.28 29.77 -2.67
N TRP A 265 -20.27 29.65 -1.78
CA TRP A 265 -21.05 28.42 -1.62
C TRP A 265 -21.73 28.03 -2.94
N TRP A 266 -22.45 28.98 -3.54
CA TRP A 266 -23.09 28.77 -4.85
C TRP A 266 -22.09 28.35 -5.93
N GLY A 267 -20.96 29.06 -6.04
CA GLY A 267 -19.91 28.78 -7.01
C GLY A 267 -19.32 27.38 -6.82
N LEU A 268 -19.08 26.96 -5.57
CA LEU A 268 -18.56 25.62 -5.27
C LEU A 268 -19.56 24.53 -5.67
N ILE A 269 -20.83 24.66 -5.29
CA ILE A 269 -21.90 23.71 -5.62
C ILE A 269 -22.17 23.64 -7.12
N THR A 270 -22.06 24.77 -7.83
CA THR A 270 -22.28 24.85 -9.28
C THR A 270 -21.09 24.28 -10.06
N LEU A 271 -19.85 24.67 -9.74
CA LEU A 271 -18.67 24.19 -10.46
C LEU A 271 -18.35 22.71 -10.19
N THR A 272 -18.79 22.17 -9.05
CA THR A 272 -18.73 20.74 -8.76
C THR A 272 -19.90 19.95 -9.32
N THR A 273 -20.81 20.60 -10.07
CA THR A 273 -21.99 19.99 -10.71
C THR A 273 -22.98 19.32 -9.73
N ILE A 274 -22.97 19.72 -8.45
CA ILE A 274 -23.94 19.22 -7.46
C ILE A 274 -25.31 19.85 -7.69
N GLY A 275 -25.35 21.19 -7.79
CA GLY A 275 -26.57 21.93 -8.16
C GLY A 275 -27.77 21.72 -7.24
N TYR A 276 -27.63 21.99 -5.93
CA TYR A 276 -28.75 21.86 -4.98
C TYR A 276 -29.97 22.71 -5.33
N GLY A 277 -29.77 23.85 -6.01
CA GLY A 277 -30.85 24.77 -6.40
C GLY A 277 -31.34 25.69 -5.27
N ASP A 278 -30.64 25.72 -4.13
CA ASP A 278 -30.90 26.59 -2.99
C ASP A 278 -30.55 28.06 -3.26
N LYS A 279 -29.52 28.30 -4.08
CA LYS A 279 -29.10 29.63 -4.55
C LYS A 279 -28.91 29.63 -6.06
N PHE A 280 -29.37 30.67 -6.74
CA PHE A 280 -29.20 30.82 -8.19
C PHE A 280 -29.34 32.29 -8.62
N PRO A 281 -28.59 32.72 -9.66
CA PRO A 281 -28.70 34.08 -10.17
C PRO A 281 -30.06 34.30 -10.85
N ILE A 282 -30.73 35.40 -10.48
CA ILE A 282 -32.01 35.79 -11.05
C ILE A 282 -31.86 36.86 -12.14
N THR A 283 -30.84 37.70 -12.05
CA THR A 283 -30.58 38.77 -13.01
C THR A 283 -30.06 38.18 -14.32
N TRP A 284 -30.37 38.84 -15.44
CA TRP A 284 -29.87 38.40 -16.75
C TRP A 284 -28.33 38.42 -16.80
N ASN A 285 -27.72 39.47 -16.24
CA ASN A 285 -26.26 39.63 -16.19
C ASN A 285 -25.60 38.55 -15.33
N GLY A 286 -26.16 38.26 -14.16
CA GLY A 286 -25.70 37.18 -13.29
C GLY A 286 -25.81 35.81 -13.96
N ARG A 287 -26.92 35.55 -14.68
CA ARG A 287 -27.10 34.30 -15.44
C ARG A 287 -26.10 34.16 -16.59
N LEU A 288 -25.82 35.23 -17.33
CA LEU A 288 -24.85 35.21 -18.43
C LEU A 288 -23.43 34.94 -17.91
N LEU A 289 -23.04 35.61 -16.81
CA LEU A 289 -21.76 35.38 -16.13
C LEU A 289 -21.68 33.94 -15.62
N ALA A 290 -22.71 33.48 -14.90
CA ALA A 290 -22.78 32.12 -14.38
C ALA A 290 -22.68 31.07 -15.48
N ALA A 291 -23.40 31.23 -16.60
CA ALA A 291 -23.35 30.29 -17.73
C ALA A 291 -21.93 30.20 -18.31
N THR A 292 -21.27 31.33 -18.51
CA THR A 292 -19.92 31.38 -19.09
C THR A 292 -18.88 30.74 -18.17
N PHE A 293 -18.90 31.10 -16.88
CA PHE A 293 -17.95 30.56 -15.91
C PHE A 293 -18.22 29.10 -15.56
N THR A 294 -19.47 28.64 -15.61
CA THR A 294 -19.80 27.22 -15.37
C THR A 294 -19.22 26.34 -16.47
N LEU A 295 -19.32 26.73 -17.75
CA LEU A 295 -18.72 25.98 -18.86
C LEU A 295 -17.21 25.78 -18.68
N ILE A 296 -16.51 26.82 -18.25
CA ILE A 296 -15.07 26.79 -18.04
C ILE A 296 -14.74 26.02 -16.75
N GLY A 297 -15.34 26.40 -15.62
CA GLY A 297 -14.99 25.89 -14.30
C GLY A 297 -15.32 24.41 -14.12
N VAL A 298 -16.45 23.93 -14.63
CA VAL A 298 -16.81 22.50 -14.57
C VAL A 298 -15.75 21.64 -15.26
N SER A 299 -15.26 22.10 -16.41
CA SER A 299 -14.19 21.42 -17.16
C SER A 299 -12.94 21.26 -16.30
N PHE A 300 -12.49 22.32 -15.61
CA PHE A 300 -11.30 22.27 -14.76
C PHE A 300 -11.49 21.43 -13.49
N PHE A 301 -12.67 21.45 -12.86
CA PHE A 301 -12.97 20.60 -11.69
C PHE A 301 -13.10 19.12 -12.05
N ALA A 302 -13.44 18.79 -13.30
CA ALA A 302 -13.47 17.41 -13.80
C ALA A 302 -12.07 16.84 -14.14
N LEU A 303 -11.09 17.69 -14.47
CA LEU A 303 -9.75 17.26 -14.90
C LEU A 303 -9.02 16.36 -13.89
N PRO A 304 -9.01 16.63 -12.56
CA PRO A 304 -8.34 15.76 -11.60
C PRO A 304 -8.80 14.31 -11.65
N ALA A 305 -10.10 14.07 -11.83
CA ALA A 305 -10.65 12.72 -11.97
C ALA A 305 -10.14 12.03 -13.26
N GLY A 306 -10.12 12.76 -14.39
CA GLY A 306 -9.61 12.26 -15.67
C GLY A 306 -8.10 11.97 -15.67
N ILE A 307 -7.30 12.86 -15.07
CA ILE A 307 -5.84 12.70 -14.93
C ILE A 307 -5.53 11.49 -14.05
N LEU A 308 -6.19 11.35 -12.91
CA LEU A 308 -6.00 10.18 -12.04
C LEU A 308 -6.46 8.88 -12.72
N GLY A 309 -7.61 8.88 -13.39
CA GLY A 309 -8.13 7.71 -14.10
C GLY A 309 -7.19 7.22 -15.20
N SER A 310 -6.69 8.13 -16.04
CA SER A 310 -5.71 7.81 -17.08
C SER A 310 -4.36 7.38 -16.48
N GLY A 311 -3.90 8.05 -15.41
CA GLY A 311 -2.69 7.67 -14.68
C GLY A 311 -2.74 6.26 -14.10
N PHE A 312 -3.89 5.83 -13.55
CA PHE A 312 -4.07 4.45 -13.10
C PHE A 312 -4.06 3.46 -14.27
N ALA A 313 -4.73 3.77 -15.37
CA ALA A 313 -4.77 2.91 -16.56
C ALA A 313 -3.36 2.66 -17.13
N LEU A 314 -2.57 3.73 -17.31
CA LEU A 314 -1.19 3.64 -17.78
C LEU A 314 -0.31 2.84 -16.83
N LYS A 315 -0.49 3.01 -15.52
CA LYS A 315 0.28 2.28 -14.51
C LYS A 315 -0.03 0.80 -14.47
N VAL A 316 -1.30 0.42 -14.67
CA VAL A 316 -1.71 -0.99 -14.80
C VAL A 316 -1.09 -1.61 -16.06
N GLN A 317 -1.09 -0.88 -17.17
CA GLN A 317 -0.46 -1.32 -18.42
C GLN A 317 1.06 -1.51 -18.27
N GLU A 318 1.74 -0.57 -17.61
CA GLU A 318 3.17 -0.65 -17.33
C GLU A 318 3.51 -1.83 -16.42
N GLN A 319 2.71 -2.06 -15.36
CA GLN A 319 2.88 -3.22 -14.49
C GLN A 319 2.69 -4.54 -15.24
N HIS A 320 1.74 -4.60 -16.19
CA HIS A 320 1.56 -5.79 -17.02
C HIS A 320 2.83 -6.09 -17.82
N ARG A 321 3.44 -5.06 -18.43
CA ARG A 321 4.70 -5.17 -19.18
C ARG A 321 5.85 -5.63 -18.28
N GLN A 322 5.98 -5.08 -17.08
CA GLN A 322 7.02 -5.45 -16.13
C GLN A 322 6.87 -6.89 -15.63
N LYS A 323 5.64 -7.39 -15.41
CA LYS A 323 5.41 -8.81 -15.06
C LYS A 323 5.98 -9.78 -16.09
N HIS A 324 5.95 -9.42 -17.38
CA HIS A 324 6.57 -10.25 -18.42
C HIS A 324 8.10 -10.31 -18.28
N PHE A 325 8.75 -9.18 -17.93
CA PHE A 325 10.18 -9.15 -17.63
C PHE A 325 10.53 -9.89 -16.34
N GLU A 326 9.74 -9.73 -15.28
CA GLU A 326 9.96 -10.42 -13.99
C GLU A 326 9.86 -11.95 -14.14
N LYS A 327 8.94 -12.45 -14.95
CA LYS A 327 8.86 -13.88 -15.29
C LYS A 327 10.16 -14.41 -15.92
N ARG A 328 10.90 -13.58 -16.65
CA ARG A 328 12.21 -13.93 -17.25
C ARG A 328 13.37 -13.82 -16.26
N ARG A 329 13.24 -13.04 -15.18
CA ARG A 329 14.31 -12.85 -14.19
C ARG A 329 14.61 -14.12 -13.39
N ASN A 330 13.57 -14.87 -13.01
CA ASN A 330 13.73 -16.13 -12.26
C ASN A 330 14.52 -17.21 -13.03
N PRO A 331 14.20 -17.54 -14.30
CA PRO A 331 14.99 -18.51 -15.05
C PRO A 331 16.42 -18.01 -15.33
N ALA A 332 16.62 -16.71 -15.58
CA ALA A 332 17.96 -16.14 -15.73
C ALA A 332 18.81 -16.29 -14.46
N ALA A 333 18.24 -15.99 -13.29
CA ALA A 333 18.91 -16.21 -12.00
C ALA A 333 19.20 -17.70 -11.77
N GLY A 334 18.28 -18.59 -12.15
CA GLY A 334 18.47 -20.05 -12.10
C GLY A 334 19.65 -20.51 -12.96
N LEU A 335 19.78 -19.97 -14.18
CA LEU A 335 20.89 -20.28 -15.09
C LEU A 335 22.24 -19.86 -14.49
N ILE A 336 22.34 -18.64 -13.94
CA ILE A 336 23.58 -18.15 -13.32
C ILE A 336 23.97 -19.03 -12.13
N GLN A 337 23.01 -19.39 -11.27
CA GLN A 337 23.25 -20.28 -10.14
C GLN A 337 23.69 -21.68 -10.59
N ALA A 338 23.07 -22.24 -11.63
CA ALA A 338 23.45 -23.54 -12.18
C ALA A 338 24.86 -23.49 -12.78
N ALA A 339 25.17 -22.45 -13.57
CA ALA A 339 26.49 -22.26 -14.16
C ALA A 339 27.59 -22.16 -13.09
N TRP A 340 27.36 -21.41 -12.02
CA TRP A 340 28.32 -21.33 -10.91
C TRP A 340 28.46 -22.66 -10.16
N ARG A 341 27.37 -23.39 -9.93
CA ARG A 341 27.43 -24.74 -9.32
C ARG A 341 28.25 -25.69 -10.17
N VAL A 342 28.07 -25.69 -11.50
CA VAL A 342 28.87 -26.50 -12.43
C VAL A 342 30.35 -26.09 -12.36
N TYR A 343 30.64 -24.80 -12.41
CA TYR A 343 32.02 -24.30 -12.26
C TYR A 343 32.68 -24.73 -10.94
N ALA A 344 31.93 -24.72 -9.84
CA ALA A 344 32.41 -25.14 -8.51
C ALA A 344 32.57 -26.66 -8.33
N THR A 345 32.12 -27.49 -9.28
CA THR A 345 32.32 -28.95 -9.23
C THR A 345 33.66 -29.44 -9.79
N ASN A 346 34.50 -28.52 -10.28
CA ASN A 346 35.81 -28.88 -10.82
C ASN A 346 36.75 -29.42 -9.72
N LEU A 347 37.14 -30.71 -9.81
CA LEU A 347 38.00 -31.38 -8.82
C LEU A 347 39.39 -30.74 -8.64
N SER A 348 39.87 -29.99 -9.63
CA SER A 348 41.15 -29.27 -9.54
C SER A 348 41.10 -28.07 -8.60
N ARG A 349 39.91 -27.66 -8.16
CA ARG A 349 39.69 -26.45 -7.35
C ARG A 349 39.16 -26.80 -5.97
N SER A 350 40.09 -27.12 -5.07
CA SER A 350 39.80 -27.47 -3.67
C SER A 350 39.45 -26.26 -2.78
N ASP A 351 39.56 -25.04 -3.30
CA ASP A 351 39.22 -23.77 -2.63
C ASP A 351 37.70 -23.51 -2.58
N LEU A 352 36.92 -24.11 -3.47
CA LEU A 352 35.48 -23.91 -3.63
C LEU A 352 34.65 -24.90 -2.78
N THR A 353 34.85 -24.89 -1.46
CA THR A 353 34.19 -25.84 -0.53
C THR A 353 32.70 -25.57 -0.32
N SER A 354 32.21 -24.35 -0.54
CA SER A 354 30.82 -23.93 -0.25
C SER A 354 29.74 -24.80 -0.92
N THR A 355 30.00 -25.30 -2.13
CA THR A 355 29.07 -26.17 -2.87
C THR A 355 29.08 -27.58 -2.29
N TRP A 356 30.26 -28.11 -1.97
CA TRP A 356 30.45 -29.43 -1.38
C TRP A 356 29.91 -29.49 0.05
N ASP A 357 30.15 -28.47 0.88
CA ASP A 357 29.58 -28.30 2.23
C ASP A 357 28.04 -28.39 2.24
N TYR A 358 27.39 -27.83 1.23
CA TYR A 358 25.93 -27.92 1.07
C TYR A 358 25.48 -29.36 0.79
N TYR A 359 26.16 -30.05 -0.14
CA TYR A 359 25.86 -31.44 -0.47
C TYR A 359 26.21 -32.39 0.67
N GLU A 360 27.33 -32.23 1.36
CA GLU A 360 27.69 -33.01 2.54
C GLU A 360 26.66 -32.84 3.67
N ARG A 361 26.15 -31.62 3.88
CA ARG A 361 25.04 -31.37 4.83
C ARG A 361 23.69 -31.94 4.40
N THR A 362 23.44 -32.13 3.10
CA THR A 362 22.17 -32.67 2.60
C THR A 362 22.21 -34.19 2.42
N VAL A 363 23.34 -34.77 2.02
CA VAL A 363 23.60 -36.21 1.90
C VAL A 363 23.71 -36.88 3.27
N SER A 364 24.11 -36.16 4.32
CA SER A 364 24.05 -36.64 5.71
C SER A 364 22.62 -36.80 6.27
N VAL A 365 21.58 -36.61 5.46
CA VAL A 365 20.22 -37.12 5.73
C VAL A 365 20.16 -38.58 5.24
N PRO A 366 20.13 -39.59 6.12
CA PRO A 366 20.26 -40.98 5.68
C PRO A 366 19.02 -41.43 4.92
N MET A 367 19.16 -41.55 3.60
CA MET A 367 18.30 -42.33 2.72
C MET A 367 18.61 -43.84 2.89
N TYR A 368 18.71 -44.31 4.13
CA TYR A 368 19.10 -45.70 4.45
C TYR A 368 18.14 -46.33 5.48
N SER A 369 16.85 -46.03 5.40
CA SER A 369 15.83 -46.68 6.26
C SER A 369 14.82 -47.54 5.50
N LEU A 370 15.03 -47.81 4.20
CA LEU A 370 14.07 -48.56 3.39
C LEU A 370 14.58 -49.87 2.74
N CYS A 371 15.81 -50.33 3.03
CA CYS A 371 16.32 -51.62 2.53
C CYS A 371 16.87 -52.55 3.62
N ALA A 372 16.22 -52.61 4.79
CA ALA A 372 16.55 -53.62 5.81
C ALA A 372 15.26 -54.15 6.47
N ARG A 373 14.47 -54.88 5.69
CA ARG A 373 13.42 -55.81 6.15
C ARG A 373 13.05 -56.72 4.99
N LEU A 374 13.96 -57.63 4.66
CA LEU A 374 13.72 -58.87 3.92
C LEU A 374 15.01 -59.68 4.14
N GLY A 375 14.92 -60.64 5.05
CA GLY A 375 16.01 -61.42 5.61
C GLY A 375 15.47 -62.13 6.83
#